data_AF-A0A2E1NNS3-F1
#
_entry.id   AF-A0A2E1NNS3-F1
#
_cell.length_a   1.000
_cell.length_b   1.000
_cell.length_c   1.000
_cell.angle_alpha   90.00
_cell.angle_beta   90.00
_cell.angle_gamma   90.00
#
_symmetry.space_group_name_H-M   'P 1'
#
loop_
_entity.id
_entity.type
_entity.pdbx_description
1 polymer ?
#
loop_
_entity_poly.entity_id
_entity_poly.type
_entity_poly.pdbx_seq_one_letter_code
_entity_poly.pdbx_strand_id
1 'polypeptide(L)'
;MAAKEHPYIKGAIEVYTRDAGPSIPRTMAGDEQFYVEKALNNQQWLLHNFEKMARLEEDFGTIGRIKAPSFDDFVSQYISKNRPVIITDAMHDWVPKQKWSFEYFREAHSDAVVGIQDGRESDPHYEQNQRFLRTEVRFGDFLNRIDATESSNDFYMTAGNMGSHRQALHKLFEDAAEIDIRGEYFDFPAEGSLWIGPRGTVTPLHFDMINNFFCQIIGRKRVRLVPSWSLPWVYNEYHVYSEVDAANPDIGLYPEFEKATVFDFIVEPGEVLFIPLGWWHHLESLDPTVSITRKNLKVRLKESYGDGFIKESRLFTPGQAASQ
;
A
#
# COMPACT_ATOMS: atom_id res chain seq x y z
N MET A 1 15.84 4.25 -21.31
CA MET A 1 16.78 5.30 -20.85
C MET A 1 17.91 4.61 -20.11
N ALA A 2 19.17 4.98 -20.35
CA ALA A 2 20.29 4.41 -19.59
C ALA A 2 20.08 4.63 -18.09
N ALA A 3 20.45 3.66 -17.23
CA ALA A 3 20.17 3.70 -15.78
C ALA A 3 20.57 5.04 -15.09
N LYS A 4 21.60 5.71 -15.59
CA LYS A 4 22.07 7.03 -15.11
C LYS A 4 21.10 8.19 -15.32
N GLU A 5 20.20 8.09 -16.29
CA GLU A 5 19.18 9.10 -16.60
C GLU A 5 17.89 8.90 -15.77
N HIS A 6 17.81 7.82 -14.98
CA HIS A 6 16.64 7.55 -14.17
C HIS A 6 16.50 8.60 -13.05
N PRO A 7 15.34 9.25 -12.87
CA PRO A 7 15.17 10.35 -11.91
C PRO A 7 15.59 10.02 -10.48
N TYR A 8 15.43 8.76 -10.06
CA TYR A 8 15.89 8.29 -8.74
C TYR A 8 17.42 8.22 -8.62
N ILE A 9 18.12 7.75 -9.67
CA ILE A 9 19.58 7.71 -9.68
C ILE A 9 20.15 9.14 -9.76
N LYS A 10 19.52 10.00 -10.56
CA LYS A 10 19.87 11.42 -10.63
C LYS A 10 19.68 12.12 -9.28
N GLY A 11 18.56 11.87 -8.59
CA GLY A 11 18.31 12.41 -7.26
C GLY A 11 19.31 11.92 -6.21
N ALA A 12 19.70 10.65 -6.25
CA ALA A 12 20.74 10.11 -5.38
C ALA A 12 22.12 10.76 -5.64
N ILE A 13 22.49 10.98 -6.90
CA ILE A 13 23.72 11.68 -7.28
C ILE A 13 23.68 13.15 -6.84
N GLU A 14 22.55 13.84 -7.00
CA GLU A 14 22.36 15.24 -6.59
C GLU A 14 22.43 15.42 -5.07
N VAL A 15 21.95 14.44 -4.29
CA VAL A 15 22.10 14.43 -2.83
C VAL A 15 23.56 14.18 -2.43
N TYR A 16 24.29 13.31 -3.13
CA TYR A 16 25.71 13.07 -2.89
C TYR A 16 26.63 14.24 -3.30
N THR A 17 26.16 15.11 -4.21
CA THR A 17 26.94 16.25 -4.73
C THR A 17 26.60 17.59 -4.07
N ARG A 18 25.64 17.65 -3.15
CA ARG A 18 25.34 18.87 -2.38
C ARG A 18 26.35 19.08 -1.26
N ASP A 19 27.23 20.05 -1.50
CA ASP A 19 28.10 20.80 -0.58
C ASP A 19 29.29 20.08 0.08
N ALA A 20 30.20 19.57 -0.74
CA ALA A 20 31.61 19.73 -0.44
C ALA A 20 32.04 21.13 -0.92
N GLY A 21 32.35 22.03 0.03
CA GLY A 21 32.86 23.38 -0.25
C GLY A 21 34.14 23.39 -1.11
N PRO A 22 34.60 24.58 -1.55
CA PRO A 22 35.56 24.73 -2.63
C PRO A 22 37.00 24.41 -2.18
N SER A 23 37.32 23.13 -1.95
CA SER A 23 38.72 22.64 -1.89
C SER A 23 38.82 21.12 -1.72
N ILE A 24 38.17 20.32 -2.58
CA ILE A 24 38.59 18.92 -2.73
C ILE A 24 39.21 18.76 -4.12
N PRO A 25 40.53 18.50 -4.23
CA PRO A 25 41.18 18.28 -5.50
C PRO A 25 40.53 17.12 -6.23
N ARG A 26 40.17 17.33 -7.50
CA ARG A 26 39.76 16.28 -8.44
C ARG A 26 40.94 15.37 -8.74
N THR A 27 41.24 14.50 -7.81
CA THR A 27 41.89 13.22 -8.04
C THR A 27 40.91 12.18 -7.48
N MET A 28 40.82 10.99 -8.08
CA MET A 28 40.15 9.81 -7.53
C MET A 28 38.74 9.46 -8.06
N ALA A 29 38.61 9.12 -9.35
CA ALA A 29 37.50 8.26 -9.79
C ALA A 29 37.49 6.89 -9.07
N GLY A 30 38.66 6.43 -8.58
CA GLY A 30 38.79 5.20 -7.79
C GLY A 30 38.28 5.31 -6.36
N ASP A 31 38.45 6.46 -5.70
CA ASP A 31 38.00 6.64 -4.31
C ASP A 31 36.50 6.89 -4.26
N GLU A 32 35.91 7.58 -5.24
CA GLU A 32 34.46 7.73 -5.34
C GLU A 32 33.76 6.36 -5.43
N GLN A 33 34.22 5.48 -6.31
CA GLN A 33 33.66 4.13 -6.44
C GLN A 33 33.83 3.33 -5.13
N PHE A 34 35.00 3.42 -4.49
CA PHE A 34 35.25 2.78 -3.19
C PHE A 34 34.28 3.26 -2.10
N TYR A 35 34.03 4.57 -1.98
CA TYR A 35 33.12 5.11 -0.98
C TYR A 35 31.65 4.77 -1.28
N VAL A 36 31.26 4.73 -2.56
CA VAL A 36 29.92 4.28 -2.97
C VAL A 36 29.70 2.81 -2.61
N GLU A 37 30.65 1.93 -2.97
CA GLU A 37 30.58 0.51 -2.61
C GLU A 37 30.54 0.31 -1.09
N LYS A 38 31.35 1.07 -0.34
CA LYS A 38 31.33 1.02 1.13
C LYS A 38 30.00 1.48 1.71
N ALA A 39 29.40 2.54 1.17
CA ALA A 39 28.10 3.03 1.62
C ALA A 39 26.99 1.99 1.35
N LEU A 40 26.97 1.39 0.17
CA LEU A 40 26.03 0.32 -0.18
C LEU A 40 26.20 -0.90 0.73
N ASN A 41 27.44 -1.33 0.97
CA ASN A 41 27.74 -2.44 1.88
C ASN A 41 27.26 -2.15 3.32
N ASN A 42 27.45 -0.92 3.81
CA ASN A 42 26.98 -0.51 5.13
C ASN A 42 25.44 -0.49 5.22
N GLN A 43 24.77 -0.02 4.17
CA GLN A 43 23.30 -0.03 4.09
C GLN A 43 22.75 -1.46 4.05
N GLN A 44 23.32 -2.34 3.23
CA GLN A 44 22.95 -3.75 3.17
C GLN A 44 23.19 -4.45 4.51
N TRP A 45 24.33 -4.19 5.15
CA TRP A 45 24.63 -4.71 6.48
C TRP A 45 23.59 -4.25 7.51
N LEU A 46 23.23 -2.96 7.51
CA LEU A 46 22.23 -2.42 8.44
C LEU A 46 20.87 -3.09 8.26
N LEU A 47 20.37 -3.17 7.03
CA LEU A 47 19.07 -3.77 6.71
C LEU A 47 19.03 -5.26 7.03
N HIS A 48 20.11 -5.99 6.73
CA HIS A 48 20.28 -7.39 7.13
C HIS A 48 20.23 -7.58 8.65
N ASN A 49 20.83 -6.67 9.42
CA ASN A 49 20.78 -6.76 10.87
C ASN A 49 19.42 -6.36 11.44
N PHE A 50 18.66 -5.45 10.81
CA PHE A 50 17.27 -5.22 11.20
C PHE A 50 16.43 -6.49 11.08
N GLU A 51 16.56 -7.23 9.98
CA GLU A 51 15.84 -8.49 9.83
C GLU A 51 16.29 -9.54 10.86
N LYS A 52 17.60 -9.68 11.12
CA LYS A 52 18.11 -10.56 12.18
C LYS A 52 17.56 -10.21 13.56
N MET A 53 17.50 -8.92 13.90
CA MET A 53 16.96 -8.47 15.18
C MET A 53 15.45 -8.71 15.26
N ALA A 54 14.71 -8.48 14.17
CA ALA A 54 13.27 -8.77 14.13
C ALA A 54 12.99 -10.27 14.31
N ARG A 55 13.82 -11.15 13.72
CA ARG A 55 13.77 -12.60 13.90
C ARG A 55 14.06 -13.09 15.33
N LEU A 56 14.46 -12.21 16.25
CA LEU A 56 14.54 -12.55 17.68
C LEU A 56 13.17 -12.59 18.35
N GLU A 57 12.13 -11.99 17.75
CA GLU A 57 10.75 -12.20 18.19
C GLU A 57 10.32 -13.64 17.86
N GLU A 58 9.76 -14.34 18.86
CA GLU A 58 9.37 -15.75 18.73
C GLU A 58 8.30 -15.97 17.64
N ASP A 59 7.42 -14.99 17.44
CA ASP A 59 6.32 -15.00 16.48
C ASP A 59 6.66 -14.32 15.15
N PHE A 60 7.93 -13.98 14.91
CA PHE A 60 8.37 -13.38 13.65
C PHE A 60 8.01 -14.29 12.46
N GLY A 61 7.42 -13.70 11.42
CA GLY A 61 6.85 -14.42 10.28
C GLY A 61 5.34 -14.69 10.39
N THR A 62 4.72 -14.32 11.52
CA THR A 62 3.26 -14.35 11.67
C THR A 62 2.69 -12.94 11.89
N ILE A 63 1.44 -12.73 11.51
CA ILE A 63 0.71 -11.49 11.79
C ILE A 63 -0.25 -11.73 12.95
N GLY A 64 -0.01 -11.01 14.05
CA GLY A 64 -0.86 -11.06 15.23
C GLY A 64 -2.28 -10.58 14.95
N ARG A 65 -3.25 -11.20 15.63
CA ARG A 65 -4.66 -10.79 15.68
C ARG A 65 -4.98 -10.28 17.07
N ILE A 66 -5.46 -9.05 17.17
CA ILE A 66 -5.81 -8.41 18.43
C ILE A 66 -7.22 -7.86 18.38
N LYS A 67 -7.88 -7.76 19.54
CA LYS A 67 -9.05 -6.88 19.66
C LYS A 67 -8.61 -5.42 19.53
N ALA A 68 -9.52 -4.55 19.14
CA ALA A 68 -9.32 -3.10 19.12
C ALA A 68 -8.62 -2.61 20.42
N PRO A 69 -7.34 -2.16 20.35
CA PRO A 69 -6.57 -1.73 21.53
C PRO A 69 -7.06 -0.37 22.08
N SER A 70 -6.31 0.31 22.95
CA SER A 70 -6.46 1.77 23.16
C SER A 70 -5.62 2.54 22.12
N PHE A 71 -5.90 3.82 21.87
CA PHE A 71 -5.12 4.59 20.90
C PHE A 71 -3.64 4.64 21.28
N ASP A 72 -3.33 4.87 22.56
CA ASP A 72 -1.96 4.93 23.07
C ASP A 72 -1.24 3.58 22.96
N ASP A 73 -1.93 2.47 23.24
CA ASP A 73 -1.37 1.13 23.02
C ASP A 73 -1.10 0.90 21.53
N PHE A 74 -2.00 1.36 20.65
CA PHE A 74 -1.80 1.17 19.23
C PHE A 74 -0.62 1.97 18.68
N VAL A 75 -0.50 3.23 19.09
CA VAL A 75 0.63 4.08 18.76
C VAL A 75 1.93 3.47 19.28
N SER A 76 1.96 3.05 20.54
CA SER A 76 3.17 2.56 21.20
C SER A 76 3.61 1.16 20.71
N GLN A 77 2.68 0.28 20.35
CA GLN A 77 2.98 -1.10 19.98
C GLN A 77 3.06 -1.34 18.47
N TYR A 78 2.34 -0.56 17.65
CA TYR A 78 2.23 -0.84 16.21
C TYR A 78 2.75 0.30 15.36
N ILE A 79 2.26 1.53 15.55
CA ILE A 79 2.69 2.65 14.70
C ILE A 79 4.17 2.99 14.92
N SER A 80 4.57 3.25 16.18
CA SER A 80 5.94 3.68 16.52
C SER A 80 6.99 2.61 16.23
N LYS A 81 6.57 1.33 16.22
CA LYS A 81 7.41 0.17 15.93
C LYS A 81 7.31 -0.29 14.47
N ASN A 82 6.53 0.40 13.63
CA ASN A 82 6.26 0.02 12.24
C ASN A 82 5.84 -1.46 12.10
N ARG A 83 4.97 -1.94 13.02
CA ARG A 83 4.55 -3.35 13.11
C ARG A 83 3.12 -3.54 12.55
N PRO A 84 2.91 -4.40 11.54
CA PRO A 84 1.58 -4.73 11.05
C PRO A 84 0.80 -5.56 12.06
N VAL A 85 -0.52 -5.45 12.01
CA VAL A 85 -1.42 -6.21 12.88
C VAL A 85 -2.80 -6.33 12.26
N ILE A 86 -3.51 -7.41 12.58
CA ILE A 86 -4.93 -7.55 12.29
C ILE A 86 -5.73 -7.16 13.53
N ILE A 87 -6.66 -6.22 13.37
CA ILE A 87 -7.61 -5.82 14.39
C ILE A 87 -8.93 -6.57 14.14
N THR A 88 -9.32 -7.39 15.11
CA THR A 88 -10.57 -8.13 15.14
C THR A 88 -11.64 -7.32 15.89
N ASP A 89 -12.92 -7.64 15.63
CA ASP A 89 -14.10 -7.05 16.27
C ASP A 89 -14.32 -5.54 16.03
N ALA A 90 -13.40 -4.88 15.32
CA ALA A 90 -13.44 -3.45 14.99
C ALA A 90 -14.60 -3.03 14.08
N MET A 91 -15.18 -3.98 13.33
CA MET A 91 -16.23 -3.71 12.36
C MET A 91 -17.60 -4.22 12.79
N HIS A 92 -17.75 -4.74 14.01
CA HIS A 92 -18.97 -5.45 14.40
C HIS A 92 -20.22 -4.61 14.17
N ASP A 93 -20.24 -3.37 14.64
CA ASP A 93 -21.38 -2.46 14.51
C ASP A 93 -21.32 -1.58 13.25
N TRP A 94 -20.32 -1.79 12.38
CA TRP A 94 -20.13 -0.96 11.21
C TRP A 94 -21.15 -1.30 10.12
N VAL A 95 -21.85 -0.28 9.59
CA VAL A 95 -22.94 -0.45 8.62
C VAL A 95 -22.55 -1.32 7.42
N PRO A 96 -21.38 -1.15 6.76
CA PRO A 96 -20.94 -2.02 5.68
C PRO A 96 -20.91 -3.50 6.09
N LYS A 97 -20.43 -3.81 7.29
CA LYS A 97 -20.30 -5.19 7.77
C LYS A 97 -21.65 -5.86 8.04
N GLN A 98 -22.67 -5.08 8.38
CA GLN A 98 -24.03 -5.54 8.69
C GLN A 98 -24.93 -5.59 7.45
N LYS A 99 -24.78 -4.62 6.55
CA LYS A 99 -25.75 -4.33 5.50
C LYS A 99 -25.27 -4.70 4.10
N TRP A 100 -23.98 -4.60 3.82
CA TRP A 100 -23.51 -4.73 2.45
C TRP A 100 -23.60 -6.16 1.94
N SER A 101 -24.13 -6.25 0.73
CA SER A 101 -24.14 -7.43 -0.11
C SER A 101 -24.12 -6.96 -1.56
N PHE A 102 -23.77 -7.85 -2.50
CA PHE A 102 -23.88 -7.53 -3.91
C PHE A 102 -25.32 -7.17 -4.31
N GLU A 103 -26.33 -7.74 -3.64
CA GLU A 103 -27.74 -7.40 -3.88
C GLU A 103 -28.08 -5.99 -3.42
N TYR A 104 -27.66 -5.62 -2.20
CA TYR A 104 -27.82 -4.25 -1.72
C TYR A 104 -27.17 -3.23 -2.67
N PHE A 105 -26.03 -3.57 -3.26
CA PHE A 105 -25.37 -2.70 -4.24
C PHE A 105 -26.17 -2.53 -5.53
N ARG A 106 -26.81 -3.60 -6.02
CA ARG A 106 -27.73 -3.52 -7.17
C ARG A 106 -28.91 -2.63 -6.85
N GLU A 107 -29.58 -2.85 -5.72
CA GLU A 107 -30.73 -2.05 -5.29
C GLU A 107 -30.39 -0.56 -5.12
N ALA A 108 -29.23 -0.26 -4.53
CA ALA A 108 -28.86 1.11 -4.19
C ALA A 108 -28.31 1.90 -5.39
N HIS A 109 -27.55 1.26 -6.27
CA HIS A 109 -26.69 1.94 -7.24
C HIS A 109 -26.57 1.23 -8.61
N SER A 110 -27.48 0.34 -9.01
CA SER A 110 -27.37 -0.38 -10.29
C SER A 110 -27.10 0.54 -11.49
N ASP A 111 -27.76 1.69 -11.58
CA ASP A 111 -27.61 2.63 -12.70
C ASP A 111 -26.43 3.62 -12.57
N ALA A 112 -25.66 3.53 -11.49
CA ALA A 112 -24.47 4.35 -11.31
C ALA A 112 -23.41 4.03 -12.36
N VAL A 113 -22.72 5.06 -12.87
CA VAL A 113 -21.55 4.89 -13.73
C VAL A 113 -20.29 4.94 -12.86
N VAL A 114 -19.46 3.92 -12.96
CA VAL A 114 -18.25 3.74 -12.15
C VAL A 114 -17.04 3.42 -13.01
N GLY A 115 -15.85 3.84 -12.56
CA GLY A 115 -14.59 3.46 -13.18
C GLY A 115 -14.05 2.14 -12.65
N ILE A 116 -13.70 1.23 -13.56
CA ILE A 116 -12.96 -0.01 -13.26
C ILE A 116 -11.71 -0.08 -14.13
N GLN A 117 -10.71 -0.86 -13.71
CA GLN A 117 -9.71 -1.38 -14.64
C GLN A 117 -10.31 -2.59 -15.36
N ASP A 118 -10.20 -2.67 -16.69
CA ASP A 118 -10.73 -3.75 -17.52
C ASP A 118 -9.71 -4.10 -18.62
N GLY A 119 -9.59 -5.38 -18.98
CA GLY A 119 -8.53 -5.86 -19.87
C GLY A 119 -7.17 -6.05 -19.18
N ARG A 120 -7.13 -6.20 -17.85
CA ARG A 120 -5.88 -6.30 -17.05
C ARG A 120 -5.03 -7.51 -17.43
N GLU A 121 -5.61 -8.60 -17.93
CA GLU A 121 -4.85 -9.78 -18.33
C GLU A 121 -4.06 -9.57 -19.64
N SER A 122 -4.36 -8.50 -20.37
CA SER A 122 -3.62 -8.14 -21.59
C SER A 122 -2.32 -7.36 -21.34
N ASP A 123 -2.07 -6.92 -20.11
CA ASP A 123 -0.90 -6.11 -19.74
C ASP A 123 -0.26 -6.67 -18.46
N PRO A 124 0.97 -7.21 -18.51
CA PRO A 124 1.66 -7.70 -17.31
C PRO A 124 1.94 -6.61 -16.26
N HIS A 125 1.85 -5.33 -16.64
CA HIS A 125 2.03 -4.18 -15.76
C HIS A 125 0.70 -3.42 -15.51
N TYR A 126 -0.41 -4.15 -15.40
CA TYR A 126 -1.77 -3.58 -15.31
C TYR A 126 -1.95 -2.54 -14.19
N GLU A 127 -1.28 -2.65 -13.04
CA GLU A 127 -1.38 -1.64 -11.99
C GLU A 127 -0.54 -0.38 -12.29
N GLN A 128 0.65 -0.56 -12.87
CA GLN A 128 1.52 0.52 -13.32
C GLN A 128 0.84 1.32 -14.44
N ASN A 129 0.13 0.61 -15.32
CA ASN A 129 -0.54 1.15 -16.51
C ASN A 129 -2.04 1.40 -16.32
N GLN A 130 -2.54 1.36 -15.07
CA GLN A 130 -3.98 1.44 -14.75
C GLN A 130 -4.74 2.56 -15.47
N ARG A 131 -4.08 3.70 -15.75
CA ARG A 131 -4.71 4.85 -16.44
C ARG A 131 -5.19 4.51 -17.85
N PHE A 132 -4.55 3.53 -18.51
CA PHE A 132 -4.87 3.10 -19.86
C PHE A 132 -5.91 1.98 -19.89
N LEU A 133 -6.09 1.30 -18.76
CA LEU A 133 -7.06 0.21 -18.59
C LEU A 133 -8.36 0.67 -17.93
N ARG A 134 -8.44 1.95 -17.53
CA ARG A 134 -9.65 2.50 -16.93
C ARG A 134 -10.74 2.68 -17.96
N THR A 135 -11.89 2.07 -17.68
CA THR A 135 -13.12 2.22 -18.44
C THR A 135 -14.28 2.54 -17.49
N GLU A 136 -15.31 3.19 -18.02
CA GLU A 136 -16.55 3.45 -17.29
C GLU A 136 -17.60 2.42 -17.66
N VAL A 137 -18.24 1.86 -16.64
CA VAL A 137 -19.29 0.84 -16.78
C VAL A 137 -20.47 1.18 -15.89
N ARG A 138 -21.63 0.65 -16.23
CA ARG A 138 -22.77 0.66 -15.31
C ARG A 138 -22.51 -0.32 -14.18
N PHE A 139 -22.70 0.12 -12.94
CA PHE A 139 -22.35 -0.65 -11.75
C PHE A 139 -23.13 -1.96 -11.67
N GLY A 140 -24.42 -1.97 -12.01
CA GLY A 140 -25.21 -3.20 -12.08
C GLY A 140 -24.64 -4.23 -13.06
N ASP A 141 -24.16 -3.79 -14.24
CA ASP A 141 -23.56 -4.70 -15.23
C ASP A 141 -22.22 -5.25 -14.74
N PHE A 142 -21.43 -4.42 -14.05
CA PHE A 142 -20.20 -4.88 -13.39
C PHE A 142 -20.48 -5.92 -12.31
N LEU A 143 -21.50 -5.73 -11.47
CA LEU A 143 -21.89 -6.70 -10.44
C LEU A 143 -22.38 -8.02 -11.08
N ASN A 144 -23.16 -7.95 -12.16
CA ASN A 144 -23.59 -9.12 -12.91
C ASN A 144 -22.39 -9.87 -13.53
N ARG A 145 -21.38 -9.15 -14.02
CA ARG A 145 -20.13 -9.74 -14.54
C ARG A 145 -19.36 -10.46 -13.43
N ILE A 146 -19.33 -9.92 -12.20
CA ILE A 146 -18.73 -10.60 -11.04
C ILE A 146 -19.43 -11.93 -10.77
N ASP A 147 -20.78 -11.96 -10.70
CA ASP A 147 -21.52 -13.19 -10.43
C ASP A 147 -21.29 -14.27 -11.50
N ALA A 148 -21.15 -13.86 -12.75
CA ALA A 148 -20.94 -14.75 -13.88
C ALA A 148 -19.49 -15.27 -14.00
N THR A 149 -18.57 -14.77 -13.17
CA THR A 149 -17.14 -15.06 -13.26
C THR A 149 -16.69 -15.92 -12.09
N GLU A 150 -16.25 -17.16 -12.37
CA GLU A 150 -15.70 -18.04 -11.33
C GLU A 150 -14.37 -17.52 -10.77
N SER A 151 -13.48 -17.05 -11.64
CA SER A 151 -12.19 -16.45 -11.29
C SER A 151 -11.63 -15.65 -12.47
N SER A 152 -11.14 -14.43 -12.24
CA SER A 152 -10.44 -13.62 -13.25
C SER A 152 -9.64 -12.50 -12.59
N ASN A 153 -8.54 -12.10 -13.21
CA ASN A 153 -7.83 -10.88 -12.88
C ASN A 153 -8.18 -9.73 -13.85
N ASP A 154 -8.95 -9.99 -14.89
CA ASP A 154 -9.10 -9.10 -16.05
C ASP A 154 -9.83 -7.79 -15.75
N PHE A 155 -10.72 -7.78 -14.76
CA PHE A 155 -11.51 -6.60 -14.41
C PHE A 155 -11.61 -6.40 -12.90
N TYR A 156 -11.40 -5.16 -12.45
CA TYR A 156 -11.32 -4.85 -11.02
C TYR A 156 -11.61 -3.36 -10.75
N MET A 157 -12.49 -3.08 -9.79
CA MET A 157 -12.62 -1.73 -9.22
C MET A 157 -11.48 -1.51 -8.22
N THR A 158 -10.51 -0.69 -8.59
CA THR A 158 -9.37 -0.31 -7.75
C THR A 158 -9.53 1.09 -7.16
N ALA A 159 -8.60 1.49 -6.28
CA ALA A 159 -8.58 2.84 -5.71
C ALA A 159 -8.66 3.95 -6.76
N GLY A 160 -9.14 5.13 -6.38
CA GLY A 160 -9.35 6.26 -7.32
C GLY A 160 -10.82 6.48 -7.72
N ASN A 161 -11.76 5.86 -7.00
CA ASN A 161 -13.21 6.13 -7.06
C ASN A 161 -13.59 7.49 -6.40
N MET A 162 -12.94 8.57 -6.83
CA MET A 162 -13.13 9.93 -6.34
C MET A 162 -14.08 10.73 -7.24
N GLY A 163 -14.46 11.94 -6.82
CA GLY A 163 -15.23 12.87 -7.67
C GLY A 163 -16.60 12.31 -8.09
N SER A 164 -16.88 12.29 -9.39
CA SER A 164 -18.17 11.84 -9.93
C SER A 164 -18.49 10.38 -9.59
N HIS A 165 -17.51 9.47 -9.59
CA HIS A 165 -17.72 8.07 -9.20
C HIS A 165 -18.09 7.95 -7.73
N ARG A 166 -17.49 8.78 -6.87
CA ARG A 166 -17.85 8.86 -5.44
C ARG A 166 -19.28 9.32 -5.24
N GLN A 167 -19.67 10.38 -5.96
CA GLN A 167 -21.04 10.92 -5.93
C GLN A 167 -22.05 9.88 -6.46
N ALA A 168 -21.70 9.14 -7.49
CA ALA A 168 -22.54 8.09 -8.05
C ALA A 168 -22.81 6.95 -7.04
N LEU A 169 -21.84 6.66 -6.16
CA LEU A 169 -21.92 5.65 -5.09
C LEU A 169 -22.12 6.26 -3.69
N HIS A 170 -22.73 7.44 -3.58
CA HIS A 170 -22.80 8.21 -2.33
C HIS A 170 -23.31 7.41 -1.12
N LYS A 171 -24.37 6.58 -1.24
CA LYS A 171 -24.87 5.81 -0.10
C LYS A 171 -23.87 4.80 0.43
N LEU A 172 -23.03 4.22 -0.43
CA LEU A 172 -21.95 3.34 0.02
C LEU A 172 -20.92 4.14 0.82
N PHE A 173 -20.54 5.32 0.35
CA PHE A 173 -19.59 6.14 1.09
C PHE A 173 -20.16 6.74 2.39
N GLU A 174 -21.47 7.01 2.43
CA GLU A 174 -22.22 7.39 3.63
C GLU A 174 -22.28 6.23 4.63
N ASP A 175 -22.70 5.03 4.19
CA ASP A 175 -22.72 3.82 5.03
C ASP A 175 -21.32 3.57 5.64
N ALA A 176 -20.25 3.79 4.87
CA ALA A 176 -18.90 3.54 5.30
C ALA A 176 -18.23 4.70 6.07
N ALA A 177 -18.89 5.85 6.26
CA ALA A 177 -18.22 7.06 6.76
C ALA A 177 -17.56 6.85 8.14
N GLU A 178 -18.28 6.22 9.07
CA GLU A 178 -17.85 6.04 10.45
C GLU A 178 -17.54 4.58 10.73
N ILE A 179 -16.28 4.25 11.04
CA ILE A 179 -15.91 2.96 11.62
C ILE A 179 -15.53 3.20 13.08
N ASP A 180 -16.29 2.60 14.00
CA ASP A 180 -16.01 2.73 15.42
C ASP A 180 -14.94 1.72 15.86
N ILE A 181 -13.67 2.10 15.69
CA ILE A 181 -12.61 1.54 16.53
C ILE A 181 -12.50 2.45 17.75
N ARG A 182 -13.41 2.31 18.72
CA ARG A 182 -13.40 3.05 20.00
C ARG A 182 -13.34 4.58 19.88
N GLY A 183 -13.78 5.17 18.77
CA GLY A 183 -13.84 6.62 18.55
C GLY A 183 -12.51 7.40 18.49
N GLU A 184 -11.34 6.78 18.70
CA GLU A 184 -10.06 7.50 18.90
C GLU A 184 -9.09 7.44 17.70
N TYR A 185 -9.28 6.50 16.78
CA TYR A 185 -8.25 6.15 15.78
C TYR A 185 -8.38 6.92 14.47
N PHE A 186 -9.58 7.40 14.17
CA PHE A 186 -10.00 7.59 12.78
C PHE A 186 -10.64 8.95 12.50
N ASP A 187 -10.03 10.03 12.99
CA ASP A 187 -10.23 11.36 12.40
C ASP A 187 -9.43 11.41 11.08
N PHE A 188 -9.91 10.69 10.06
CA PHE A 188 -9.25 10.59 8.76
C PHE A 188 -9.55 11.83 7.91
N PRO A 189 -8.56 12.68 7.59
CA PRO A 189 -8.78 13.81 6.68
C PRO A 189 -8.94 13.38 5.22
N ALA A 190 -8.59 12.13 4.88
CA ALA A 190 -8.63 11.61 3.52
C ALA A 190 -9.76 10.60 3.34
N GLU A 191 -10.56 10.81 2.30
CA GLU A 191 -11.61 9.88 1.89
C GLU A 191 -10.99 8.53 1.49
N GLY A 192 -11.50 7.43 2.07
CA GLY A 192 -10.99 6.10 1.73
C GLY A 192 -11.52 5.57 0.41
N SER A 193 -10.85 4.52 -0.11
CA SER A 193 -11.13 3.95 -1.42
C SER A 193 -11.87 2.61 -1.33
N LEU A 194 -12.82 2.41 -2.24
CA LEU A 194 -13.54 1.16 -2.41
C LEU A 194 -12.77 0.21 -3.34
N TRP A 195 -12.80 -1.09 -3.04
CA TRP A 195 -12.20 -2.14 -3.86
C TRP A 195 -13.22 -3.25 -4.05
N ILE A 196 -13.60 -3.54 -5.29
CA ILE A 196 -14.61 -4.58 -5.60
C ILE A 196 -14.12 -5.37 -6.81
N GLY A 197 -14.12 -6.70 -6.72
CA GLY A 197 -13.73 -7.55 -7.84
C GLY A 197 -14.11 -9.01 -7.65
N PRO A 198 -14.00 -9.81 -8.72
CA PRO A 198 -14.17 -11.25 -8.62
C PRO A 198 -13.00 -11.90 -7.85
N ARG A 199 -13.18 -13.18 -7.57
CA ARG A 199 -12.08 -14.09 -7.19
C ARG A 199 -10.98 -14.03 -8.25
N GLY A 200 -9.73 -14.16 -7.84
CA GLY A 200 -8.57 -14.19 -8.74
C GLY A 200 -7.97 -12.83 -9.05
N THR A 201 -8.59 -11.73 -8.59
CA THR A 201 -7.97 -10.39 -8.69
C THR A 201 -6.71 -10.30 -7.83
N VAL A 202 -5.62 -9.85 -8.43
CA VAL A 202 -4.32 -9.65 -7.81
C VAL A 202 -3.96 -8.17 -7.81
N THR A 203 -3.42 -7.70 -6.69
CA THR A 203 -2.62 -6.47 -6.62
C THR A 203 -1.17 -6.90 -6.36
N PRO A 204 -0.25 -6.67 -7.31
CA PRO A 204 1.14 -7.13 -7.25
C PRO A 204 1.89 -6.51 -6.07
N LEU A 205 3.05 -7.09 -5.74
CA LEU A 205 3.85 -6.67 -4.61
C LEU A 205 4.30 -5.20 -4.76
N HIS A 206 3.86 -4.35 -3.83
CA HIS A 206 4.18 -2.92 -3.82
C HIS A 206 4.15 -2.38 -2.40
N PHE A 207 4.63 -1.15 -2.18
CA PHE A 207 4.47 -0.46 -0.90
C PHE A 207 3.74 0.88 -1.05
N ASP A 208 3.13 1.31 0.05
CA ASP A 208 2.50 2.61 0.18
C ASP A 208 3.38 3.57 0.99
N MET A 209 3.41 4.85 0.60
CA MET A 209 4.06 5.92 1.36
C MET A 209 3.19 6.48 2.50
N ILE A 210 2.25 5.67 3.00
CA ILE A 210 1.25 6.03 4.00
C ILE A 210 0.93 4.82 4.88
N ASN A 211 0.40 5.07 6.07
CA ASN A 211 -0.24 4.04 6.87
C ASN A 211 -1.62 3.71 6.28
N ASN A 212 -1.91 2.42 6.11
CA ASN A 212 -3.12 1.94 5.47
C ASN A 212 -3.90 1.01 6.41
N PHE A 213 -5.20 1.25 6.52
CA PHE A 213 -6.16 0.37 7.18
C PHE A 213 -6.99 -0.31 6.11
N PHE A 214 -6.62 -1.55 5.82
CA PHE A 214 -7.31 -2.39 4.86
C PHE A 214 -8.45 -3.12 5.56
N CYS A 215 -9.67 -2.68 5.29
CA CYS A 215 -10.89 -3.19 5.89
C CYS A 215 -11.55 -4.22 4.96
N GLN A 216 -11.59 -5.49 5.36
CA GLN A 216 -12.21 -6.55 4.56
C GLN A 216 -13.70 -6.72 4.92
N ILE A 217 -14.61 -6.50 3.97
CA ILE A 217 -16.07 -6.50 4.23
C ILE A 217 -16.74 -7.77 3.73
N ILE A 218 -16.49 -8.15 2.46
CA ILE A 218 -17.06 -9.33 1.80
C ILE A 218 -15.93 -10.15 1.19
N GLY A 219 -15.99 -11.46 1.34
CA GLY A 219 -15.00 -12.39 0.81
C GLY A 219 -13.64 -12.29 1.50
N ARG A 220 -12.71 -13.17 1.13
CA ARG A 220 -11.38 -13.25 1.74
C ARG A 220 -10.30 -12.78 0.79
N LYS A 221 -9.23 -12.23 1.35
CA LYS A 221 -7.99 -11.96 0.60
C LYS A 221 -6.80 -12.64 1.24
N ARG A 222 -5.98 -13.30 0.43
CA ARG A 222 -4.65 -13.74 0.82
C ARG A 222 -3.70 -12.56 0.67
N VAL A 223 -2.96 -12.28 1.71
CA VAL A 223 -2.00 -11.18 1.78
C VAL A 223 -0.62 -11.74 2.02
N ARG A 224 0.34 -11.28 1.23
CA ARG A 224 1.76 -11.53 1.42
C ARG A 224 2.41 -10.21 1.78
N LEU A 225 2.83 -10.05 3.03
CA LEU A 225 3.52 -8.86 3.52
C LEU A 225 5.03 -9.10 3.57
N VAL A 226 5.81 -8.10 3.19
CA VAL A 226 7.26 -8.12 3.33
C VAL A 226 7.71 -6.85 4.09
N PRO A 227 8.59 -6.96 5.10
CA PRO A 227 9.03 -5.81 5.88
C PRO A 227 9.62 -4.68 5.04
N SER A 228 9.43 -3.44 5.49
CA SER A 228 9.91 -2.24 4.80
C SER A 228 11.43 -2.21 4.59
N TRP A 229 12.19 -2.79 5.53
CA TRP A 229 13.64 -2.90 5.45
C TRP A 229 14.14 -3.99 4.48
N SER A 230 13.26 -4.84 3.94
CA SER A 230 13.62 -5.82 2.91
C SER A 230 13.73 -5.21 1.50
N LEU A 231 13.63 -3.87 1.37
CA LEU A 231 13.77 -3.09 0.14
C LEU A 231 14.89 -3.57 -0.82
N PRO A 232 16.11 -3.95 -0.38
CA PRO A 232 17.17 -4.41 -1.29
C PRO A 232 16.88 -5.74 -1.99
N TRP A 233 15.95 -6.54 -1.45
CA TRP A 233 15.70 -7.92 -1.87
C TRP A 233 14.40 -8.09 -2.67
N VAL A 234 13.61 -7.02 -2.80
CA VAL A 234 12.28 -7.05 -3.45
C VAL A 234 12.29 -6.41 -4.84
N TYR A 235 13.44 -6.18 -5.46
CA TYR A 235 13.56 -5.78 -6.87
C TYR A 235 12.62 -4.62 -7.28
N ASN A 236 12.73 -3.51 -6.55
CA ASN A 236 11.94 -2.32 -6.79
C ASN A 236 12.47 -1.50 -7.98
N GLU A 237 12.16 -1.92 -9.20
CA GLU A 237 12.65 -1.25 -10.41
C GLU A 237 11.72 -0.14 -10.92
N TYR A 238 10.43 -0.18 -10.55
CA TYR A 238 9.42 0.77 -11.03
C TYR A 238 8.61 1.39 -9.89
N HIS A 239 8.88 2.67 -9.59
CA HIS A 239 8.19 3.45 -8.56
C HIS A 239 8.11 2.71 -7.22
N VAL A 240 6.93 2.19 -6.85
CA VAL A 240 6.67 1.49 -5.59
C VAL A 240 6.42 -0.01 -5.79
N TYR A 241 6.54 -0.52 -7.01
CA TYR A 241 6.25 -1.90 -7.38
C TYR A 241 7.54 -2.74 -7.45
N SER A 242 7.37 -4.02 -7.12
CA SER A 242 8.35 -5.07 -7.31
C SER A 242 8.09 -5.79 -8.63
N GLU A 243 9.16 -6.25 -9.28
CA GLU A 243 9.07 -7.19 -10.41
C GLU A 243 8.81 -8.64 -9.95
N VAL A 244 8.95 -8.92 -8.65
CA VAL A 244 8.74 -10.25 -8.10
C VAL A 244 7.25 -10.50 -7.87
N ASP A 245 6.73 -11.57 -8.47
CA ASP A 245 5.48 -12.16 -8.03
C ASP A 245 5.68 -12.87 -6.69
N ALA A 246 5.24 -12.23 -5.60
CA ALA A 246 5.32 -12.79 -4.26
C ALA A 246 4.54 -14.10 -4.09
N ALA A 247 3.56 -14.40 -4.97
CA ALA A 247 2.82 -15.65 -4.95
C ALA A 247 3.63 -16.84 -5.44
N ASN A 248 4.46 -16.61 -6.45
CA ASN A 248 5.28 -17.62 -7.10
C ASN A 248 6.60 -16.99 -7.58
N PRO A 249 7.53 -16.70 -6.66
CA PRO A 249 8.74 -15.97 -7.00
C PRO A 249 9.67 -16.81 -7.88
N ASP A 250 10.09 -16.27 -9.02
CA ASP A 250 11.14 -16.86 -9.84
C ASP A 250 12.52 -16.54 -9.24
N ILE A 251 13.00 -17.42 -8.35
CA ILE A 251 14.30 -17.27 -7.69
C ILE A 251 15.47 -17.36 -8.69
N GLY A 252 15.29 -18.01 -9.84
CA GLY A 252 16.32 -18.04 -10.87
C GLY A 252 16.58 -16.65 -11.45
N LEU A 253 15.52 -15.85 -11.61
CA LEU A 253 15.59 -14.47 -12.08
C LEU A 253 15.83 -13.47 -10.94
N TYR A 254 15.28 -13.74 -9.75
CA TYR A 254 15.27 -12.86 -8.58
C TYR A 254 15.88 -13.52 -7.33
N PRO A 255 17.15 -13.97 -7.37
CA PRO A 255 17.75 -14.78 -6.30
C PRO A 255 17.83 -14.09 -4.93
N GLU A 256 17.90 -12.76 -4.90
CA GLU A 256 17.97 -12.00 -3.65
C GLU A 256 16.67 -12.06 -2.86
N PHE A 257 15.53 -12.36 -3.51
CA PHE A 257 14.22 -12.41 -2.86
C PHE A 257 14.14 -13.54 -1.81
N GLU A 258 14.94 -14.60 -1.92
CA GLU A 258 15.04 -15.64 -0.87
C GLU A 258 15.45 -15.08 0.50
N LYS A 259 16.11 -13.92 0.53
CA LYS A 259 16.54 -13.26 1.77
C LYS A 259 15.39 -12.52 2.46
N ALA A 260 14.32 -12.20 1.74
CA ALA A 260 13.17 -11.50 2.28
C ALA A 260 12.25 -12.45 3.04
N THR A 261 11.81 -12.05 4.24
CA THR A 261 10.72 -12.76 4.93
C THR A 261 9.37 -12.37 4.35
N VAL A 262 8.64 -13.36 3.83
CA VAL A 262 7.26 -13.18 3.37
C VAL A 262 6.29 -13.71 4.44
N PHE A 263 5.46 -12.81 4.97
CA PHE A 263 4.38 -13.13 5.89
C PHE A 263 3.14 -13.44 5.05
N ASP A 264 2.69 -14.69 5.02
CA ASP A 264 1.58 -15.14 4.17
C ASP A 264 0.37 -15.57 5.03
N PHE A 265 -0.74 -14.85 4.89
CA PHE A 265 -1.93 -15.04 5.72
C PHE A 265 -3.20 -14.61 4.97
N ILE A 266 -4.36 -14.99 5.50
CA ILE A 266 -5.66 -14.56 5.00
C ILE A 266 -6.23 -13.47 5.91
N VAL A 267 -6.80 -12.43 5.30
CA VAL A 267 -7.66 -11.45 5.97
C VAL A 267 -9.12 -11.85 5.72
N GLU A 268 -9.84 -12.06 6.80
CA GLU A 268 -11.23 -12.53 6.81
C GLU A 268 -12.25 -11.37 6.84
N PRO A 269 -13.50 -11.57 6.40
CA PRO A 269 -14.56 -10.57 6.56
C PRO A 269 -14.72 -10.09 8.00
N GLY A 270 -14.66 -8.77 8.21
CA GLY A 270 -14.75 -8.13 9.53
C GLY A 270 -13.39 -7.83 10.19
N GLU A 271 -12.28 -8.24 9.56
CA GLU A 271 -10.93 -7.93 10.02
C GLU A 271 -10.41 -6.63 9.37
N VAL A 272 -9.72 -5.82 10.19
CA VAL A 272 -8.97 -4.64 9.71
C VAL A 272 -7.48 -5.00 9.73
N LEU A 273 -6.83 -5.03 8.57
CA LEU A 273 -5.38 -5.14 8.49
C LEU A 273 -4.76 -3.74 8.54
N PHE A 274 -3.95 -3.48 9.57
CA PHE A 274 -3.06 -2.32 9.60
C PHE A 274 -1.77 -2.65 8.86
N ILE A 275 -1.51 -1.92 7.77
CA ILE A 275 -0.28 -1.98 6.99
C ILE A 275 0.49 -0.69 7.28
N PRO A 276 1.61 -0.76 8.03
CA PRO A 276 2.43 0.40 8.31
C PRO A 276 3.08 0.94 7.02
N LEU A 277 3.39 2.24 7.01
CA LEU A 277 4.12 2.89 5.93
C LEU A 277 5.36 2.08 5.52
N GLY A 278 5.54 1.93 4.20
CA GLY A 278 6.70 1.26 3.60
C GLY A 278 6.65 -0.27 3.59
N TRP A 279 5.66 -0.89 4.23
CA TRP A 279 5.49 -2.34 4.14
C TRP A 279 5.03 -2.74 2.74
N TRP A 280 5.74 -3.72 2.20
CA TRP A 280 5.42 -4.32 0.91
C TRP A 280 4.25 -5.27 1.08
N HIS A 281 3.33 -5.24 0.15
CA HIS A 281 2.11 -6.02 0.20
C HIS A 281 1.66 -6.46 -1.18
N HIS A 282 1.36 -7.76 -1.28
CA HIS A 282 0.71 -8.40 -2.41
C HIS A 282 -0.64 -8.94 -1.93
N LEU A 283 -1.71 -8.71 -2.68
CA LEU A 283 -3.06 -9.14 -2.31
C LEU A 283 -3.70 -9.96 -3.42
N GLU A 284 -4.31 -11.09 -3.06
CA GLU A 284 -5.04 -11.98 -3.96
C GLU A 284 -6.44 -12.24 -3.41
N SER A 285 -7.46 -11.99 -4.21
CA SER A 285 -8.85 -12.24 -3.85
C SER A 285 -9.19 -13.72 -3.97
N LEU A 286 -9.55 -14.36 -2.85
CA LEU A 286 -9.90 -15.79 -2.81
C LEU A 286 -11.38 -16.06 -3.10
N ASP A 287 -12.21 -15.03 -3.00
CA ASP A 287 -13.64 -15.02 -3.28
C ASP A 287 -13.99 -13.72 -4.06
N PRO A 288 -15.22 -13.52 -4.56
CA PRO A 288 -15.70 -12.17 -4.87
C PRO A 288 -15.57 -11.28 -3.64
N THR A 289 -14.87 -10.15 -3.77
CA THR A 289 -14.50 -9.33 -2.61
C THR A 289 -15.02 -7.91 -2.66
N VAL A 290 -15.24 -7.38 -1.45
CA VAL A 290 -15.44 -5.96 -1.20
C VAL A 290 -14.55 -5.55 -0.03
N SER A 291 -13.70 -4.56 -0.26
CA SER A 291 -12.80 -4.02 0.74
C SER A 291 -12.81 -2.50 0.70
N ILE A 292 -12.46 -1.88 1.82
CA ILE A 292 -12.30 -0.44 1.95
C ILE A 292 -10.91 -0.16 2.49
N THR A 293 -10.15 0.73 1.85
CA THR A 293 -8.93 1.26 2.46
C THR A 293 -9.19 2.61 3.10
N ARG A 294 -8.64 2.82 4.30
CA ARG A 294 -8.60 4.13 4.97
C ARG A 294 -7.14 4.54 5.18
N LYS A 295 -6.86 5.82 4.95
CA LYS A 295 -5.50 6.36 4.82
C LYS A 295 -5.30 7.51 5.79
N ASN A 296 -4.10 7.60 6.38
CA ASN A 296 -3.61 8.70 7.23
C ASN A 296 -4.27 8.82 8.62
N LEU A 297 -3.68 8.20 9.63
CA LEU A 297 -4.03 8.48 11.03
C LEU A 297 -3.73 9.94 11.37
N LYS A 298 -4.70 10.66 11.91
CA LYS A 298 -4.43 11.95 12.55
C LYS A 298 -3.81 11.70 13.92
N VAL A 299 -2.50 11.51 13.95
CA VAL A 299 -1.77 11.41 15.21
C VAL A 299 -1.63 12.81 15.80
N ARG A 300 -2.42 13.14 16.84
CA ARG A 300 -2.25 14.38 17.59
C ARG A 300 -1.09 14.23 18.58
N LEU A 301 0.14 14.39 18.11
CA LEU A 301 1.28 14.44 19.02
C LEU A 301 1.37 15.85 19.62
N LYS A 302 1.36 15.96 20.96
CA LYS A 302 1.45 17.25 21.65
C LYS A 302 2.81 17.95 21.44
N GLU A 303 3.88 17.20 21.14
CA GLU A 303 5.26 17.70 20.99
C GLU A 303 6.11 16.76 20.10
N SER A 304 5.81 16.64 18.81
CA SER A 304 6.67 15.87 17.88
C SER A 304 7.51 16.78 16.99
N TYR A 305 8.69 16.29 16.59
CA TYR A 305 9.45 16.83 15.47
C TYR A 305 8.56 16.81 14.20
N GLY A 306 7.94 17.96 13.90
CA GLY A 306 7.14 18.22 12.71
C GLY A 306 5.74 17.61 12.72
N ASP A 307 4.77 18.37 12.20
CA ASP A 307 3.38 17.96 11.92
C ASP A 307 3.28 16.91 10.78
N GLY A 308 4.28 16.03 10.64
CA GLY A 308 4.72 15.40 9.39
C GLY A 308 4.21 14.00 9.07
N PHE A 309 3.01 13.60 9.49
CA PHE A 309 2.36 12.38 8.97
C PHE A 309 1.32 12.65 7.87
N ILE A 310 1.10 13.93 7.54
CA ILE A 310 0.24 14.35 6.44
C ILE A 310 1.15 14.53 5.21
N LYS A 311 0.74 13.94 4.09
CA LYS A 311 1.31 14.24 2.78
C LYS A 311 1.04 15.72 2.45
N GLU A 312 1.85 16.64 2.96
CA GLU A 312 1.89 18.00 2.45
C GLU A 312 2.54 17.95 1.07
N SER A 313 1.73 17.66 0.05
CA SER A 313 2.14 17.62 -1.35
C SER A 313 2.50 19.00 -1.92
N ARG A 314 3.01 19.93 -1.11
CA ARG A 314 3.32 21.32 -1.48
C ARG A 314 4.71 21.81 -1.08
N LEU A 315 5.54 20.99 -0.42
CA LEU A 315 6.87 21.43 0.05
C LEU A 315 7.99 21.40 -1.00
N PHE A 316 7.73 20.97 -2.23
CA PHE A 316 8.67 21.10 -3.35
C PHE A 316 8.09 21.96 -4.46
N THR A 317 7.94 23.25 -4.17
CA THR A 317 7.97 24.26 -5.23
C THR A 317 9.43 24.72 -5.32
N PRO A 318 10.18 24.45 -6.41
CA PRO A 318 11.50 25.04 -6.59
C PRO A 318 11.33 26.56 -6.49
N GLY A 319 12.08 27.18 -5.57
CA GLY A 319 11.93 28.59 -5.22
C GLY A 319 11.81 29.48 -6.45
N GLN A 320 10.71 30.22 -6.54
CA GLN A 320 10.70 31.44 -7.33
C GLN A 320 11.79 32.33 -6.75
N ALA A 321 12.86 32.54 -7.52
CA ALA A 321 13.86 33.54 -7.22
C ALA A 321 13.13 34.87 -7.02
N ALA A 322 13.22 35.43 -5.80
CA ALA A 322 12.84 36.79 -5.55
C ALA A 322 13.78 37.69 -6.38
N SER A 323 13.29 38.16 -7.51
CA SER A 323 13.88 39.30 -8.22
C SER A 323 13.65 40.55 -7.38
N GLN A 324 14.72 41.12 -6.85
CA GLN A 324 14.79 42.55 -6.53
C GLN A 324 15.03 43.34 -7.79
#